data_AF-A0A1C0U5U0-F1
#
_entry.id   AF-A0A1C0U5U0-F1
#
_cell.length_a   1.000
_cell.length_b   1.000
_cell.length_c   1.000
_cell.angle_alpha   90.00
_cell.angle_beta   90.00
_cell.angle_gamma   90.00
#
_symmetry.space_group_name_H-M   'P 1'
#
loop_
_entity.id
_entity.type
_entity.pdbx_description
1 polymer ?
#
loop_
_entity_poly.entity_id
_entity_poly.type
_entity_poly.pdbx_seq_one_letter_code
_entity_poly.pdbx_strand_id
1 'polypeptide(L)' 'MAINVNALINSLGKTYQEIFDEGIIPYRNKPSGSPGVPNICIDMVKEGVFCRLNGIVKY' A
#
# COMPACT_ATOMS: atom_id res chain seq x y z
N MET A 1 3.00 2.91 10.13
CA MET A 1 2.30 1.70 9.67
C MET A 1 3.36 0.70 9.22
N ALA A 2 3.26 -0.57 9.60
CA ALA A 2 4.24 -1.59 9.27
C ALA A 2 3.54 -2.73 8.53
N ILE A 3 4.10 -3.16 7.39
CA ILE A 3 3.57 -4.24 6.55
C ILE A 3 4.47 -5.47 6.77
N ASN A 4 3.86 -6.64 6.94
CA ASN A 4 4.60 -7.89 7.01
C ASN A 4 5.00 -8.33 5.59
N VAL A 5 6.26 -8.04 5.22
CA VAL A 5 6.78 -8.31 3.86
C VAL A 5 6.80 -9.80 3.53
N ASN A 6 7.10 -10.68 4.49
CA ASN A 6 7.09 -12.12 4.28
C ASN A 6 5.68 -12.64 3.96
N ALA A 7 4.66 -12.17 4.69
CA ALA A 7 3.27 -12.51 4.41
C ALA A 7 2.85 -12.03 3.01
N LEU A 8 3.27 -10.81 2.62
CA LEU A 8 3.00 -10.25 1.31
C LEU A 8 3.62 -11.09 0.18
N ILE A 9 4.89 -11.49 0.30
CA ILE A 9 5.57 -12.33 -0.69
C ILE A 9 4.86 -13.69 -0.84
N ASN A 10 4.43 -14.29 0.27
CA ASN A 10 3.71 -15.56 0.25
C ASN A 10 2.28 -15.45 -0.34
N SER A 11 1.75 -14.23 -0.41
CA SER A 11 0.44 -13.95 -1.02
C SER A 11 0.52 -13.57 -2.50
N LEU A 12 1.72 -13.54 -3.09
CA LEU A 12 1.89 -13.34 -4.54
C LEU A 12 1.16 -14.45 -5.31
N GLY A 13 0.26 -14.06 -6.22
CA GLY A 13 -0.63 -14.96 -6.95
C GLY A 13 -2.09 -14.92 -6.47
N LYS A 14 -2.34 -14.42 -5.26
CA LYS A 14 -3.70 -14.07 -4.82
C LYS A 14 -4.17 -12.77 -5.46
N THR A 15 -5.47 -12.58 -5.52
CA THR A 15 -6.06 -11.31 -5.95
C THR A 15 -5.83 -10.23 -4.90
N TYR A 16 -5.81 -8.96 -5.32
CA TYR A 16 -5.63 -7.83 -4.41
C TYR A 16 -6.67 -7.80 -3.28
N GLN A 17 -7.92 -8.18 -3.59
CA GLN A 17 -9.03 -8.25 -2.64
C GLN A 17 -8.74 -9.28 -1.53
N GLU A 18 -8.26 -10.47 -1.87
CA GLU A 18 -7.90 -11.50 -0.88
C GLU A 18 -6.78 -11.04 0.05
N ILE A 19 -5.75 -10.39 -0.49
CA ILE A 19 -4.61 -9.87 0.30
C ILE A 19 -5.09 -8.78 1.27
N PHE A 20 -6.04 -7.95 0.84
CA PHE A 20 -6.68 -6.93 1.67
C PHE A 20 -7.59 -7.55 2.74
N ASP A 21 -8.42 -8.52 2.36
CA ASP A 21 -9.35 -9.19 3.27
C ASP A 21 -8.61 -10.00 4.35
N GLU A 22 -7.42 -10.55 4.03
CA GLU A 22 -6.49 -11.17 4.98
C GLU A 22 -5.80 -10.14 5.90
N GLY A 23 -5.96 -8.84 5.64
CA GLY A 23 -5.34 -7.77 6.41
C GLY A 23 -3.82 -7.64 6.22
N ILE A 24 -3.26 -8.28 5.18
CA ILE A 24 -1.83 -8.21 4.86
C ILE A 24 -1.47 -6.81 4.37
N ILE A 25 -2.35 -6.20 3.58
CA ILE A 25 -2.24 -4.82 3.13
C ILE A 25 -3.39 -3.98 3.70
N PRO A 26 -3.13 -2.70 4.04
CA PRO A 26 -4.13 -1.84 4.67
C PRO A 26 -4.93 -1.00 3.66
N TYR A 27 -4.60 -1.05 2.37
CA TYR A 27 -5.21 -0.20 1.35
C TYR A 27 -6.20 -1.02 0.53
N ARG A 28 -7.41 -0.51 0.41
CA ARG A 28 -8.48 -1.13 -0.36
C ARG A 28 -8.33 -0.85 -1.85
N ASN A 29 -7.95 0.37 -2.25
CA ASN A 29 -7.76 0.65 -3.66
C ASN A 29 -6.36 0.27 -4.13
N LYS A 30 -6.33 -0.30 -5.33
CA LYS A 30 -5.09 -0.66 -6.00
C LYS A 30 -4.27 0.60 -6.31
N PRO A 31 -2.95 0.62 -6.04
CA PRO A 31 -2.09 1.70 -6.49
C PRO A 31 -2.16 1.85 -8.00
N SER A 32 -2.23 3.09 -8.47
CA SER A 32 -2.13 3.41 -9.89
C SER A 32 -0.90 4.27 -10.13
N GLY A 33 -0.29 4.09 -11.29
CA GLY A 33 0.86 4.85 -11.74
C GLY A 33 0.96 4.78 -13.25
N SER A 34 1.53 5.83 -13.85
CA SER A 34 1.75 5.85 -15.29
C SER A 34 2.82 4.83 -15.69
N PRO A 35 2.70 4.18 -16.85
CA PRO A 35 3.79 3.36 -17.38
C PRO A 35 5.07 4.20 -17.49
N GLY A 36 6.18 3.70 -16.94
CA GLY A 36 7.49 4.38 -16.99
C GLY A 36 7.85 5.22 -15.76
N VAL A 37 6.97 5.35 -14.76
CA VAL A 37 7.39 5.85 -13.43
C VAL A 37 7.78 4.69 -12.51
N PRO A 38 8.91 4.81 -11.77
CA PRO A 38 9.35 3.79 -10.83
C PRO A 38 8.46 3.70 -9.59
N ASN A 39 7.64 4.73 -9.35
CA ASN A 39 6.80 4.84 -8.18
C ASN A 39 5.33 4.77 -8.58
N ILE A 40 4.58 3.96 -7.84
CA ILE A 40 3.11 3.89 -7.88
C ILE A 40 2.57 4.57 -6.63
N CYS A 41 1.55 5.41 -6.80
CA CYS A 41 0.99 6.21 -5.72
C CYS A 41 -0.43 5.75 -5.41
N ILE A 42 -0.81 5.85 -4.13
CA ILE A 42 -2.19 5.73 -3.68
C ILE A 42 -2.58 7.08 -3.08
N ASP A 43 -3.78 7.54 -3.44
CA ASP A 43 -4.40 8.68 -2.79
C ASP A 43 -4.93 8.25 -1.41
N MET A 44 -4.11 8.44 -0.38
CA MET A 44 -4.43 8.03 1.00
C MET A 44 -5.70 8.73 1.54
N VAL A 45 -6.06 9.90 1.00
CA VAL A 45 -7.30 10.61 1.39
C VAL A 45 -8.52 9.80 0.95
N LYS A 46 -8.47 9.19 -0.25
CA LYS A 46 -9.53 8.30 -0.75
C LYS A 46 -9.62 6.98 0.02
N GLU A 47 -8.52 6.56 0.65
CA GLU A 47 -8.51 5.39 1.53
C GLU A 47 -9.08 5.70 2.93
N GLY A 48 -9.42 6.95 3.24
CA GLY A 48 -9.80 7.37 4.59
C GLY A 48 -8.64 7.23 5.59
N VAL A 49 -7.41 7.03 5.10
CA VAL A 49 -6.21 6.84 5.91
C VAL A 49 -5.56 8.20 6.14
N PHE A 50 -5.70 8.72 7.37
CA PHE A 50 -5.02 9.94 7.78
C PHE A 50 -3.52 9.69 7.96
N CYS A 51 -2.71 10.09 6.98
CA CYS A 51 -1.26 9.99 7.06
C CYS A 51 -0.71 11.13 7.93
N ARG A 52 -0.57 10.90 9.23
CA ARG A 52 0.26 11.77 10.09
C ARG A 52 1.73 11.38 9.86
N LEU A 53 2.46 12.20 9.12
CA LEU A 53 3.92 12.12 9.01
C LEU A 53 4.54 12.32 10.41
N ASN A 54 4.91 11.24 11.08
CA ASN A 54 5.82 11.29 12.23
C ASN A 54 7.20 10.86 11.75
N GLY A 55 8.06 11.84 11.48
CA GLY A 55 9.47 11.62 11.16
C GLY A 55 9.94 12.30 9.88
N ILE A 56 10.30 13.58 10.02
CA ILE A 56 11.43 14.29 9.36
C ILE A 56 11.79 13.79 7.94
N VAL A 57 11.33 14.52 6.91
CA VAL A 57 12.16 14.71 5.72
C VAL A 57 12.92 16.02 5.95
N LYS A 58 14.20 15.92 6.30
CA LYS A 58 15.16 17.02 6.16
C LYS A 58 16.11 16.64 5.01
N TYR A 59 16.00 17.47 3.97
CA TYR A 59 16.81 17.59 2.74
C TYR A 59 16.66 16.48 1.70
#